data_AF-A0A2K3KKH7-F1
#
_entry.id   AF-A0A2K3KKH7-F1
#
_cell.length_a   1.000
_cell.length_b   1.000
_cell.length_c   1.000
_cell.angle_alpha   90.00
_cell.angle_beta   90.00
_cell.angle_gamma   90.00
#
_symmetry.space_group_name_H-M   'P 1'
#
loop_
_entity.id
_entity.type
_entity.pdbx_description
1 polymer ?
#
loop_
_entity_poly.entity_id
_entity_poly.type
_entity_poly.pdbx_seq_one_letter_code
_entity_poly.pdbx_strand_id
1 'polypeptide(L)'
;MVASLFGSKRVVKYIIQSNMVDVSMPIGCENVTALHCAVSGGSESALEIVKLLVDAGADTDCLDEIIKQKLLVANSKELLGGEKKEYAVDISLPDINSGAFGTDEFRMYSFKVKTCSRGYSHDWTVCPFVHPGENARRRDPRKYPYSCVPCPEFRKGTCQKKDACEYSHGVFESLLHPSQYRTRLCKDELKCSRKVCFFAHKPEELRPLYASTGSAMPSQESLP
;
A
#
# COMPACT_ATOMS: atom_id res chain seq x y z
N MET A 1 -19.30 20.85 6.14
CA MET A 1 -19.48 19.39 6.01
C MET A 1 -18.55 18.76 4.99
N VAL A 2 -18.65 19.07 3.67
CA VAL A 2 -17.80 18.46 2.62
C VAL A 2 -16.29 18.65 2.89
N ALA A 3 -15.87 19.87 3.22
CA ALA A 3 -14.47 20.14 3.57
C ALA A 3 -13.99 19.33 4.79
N SER A 4 -14.88 19.11 5.77
CA SER A 4 -14.61 18.31 6.97
C SER A 4 -14.53 16.81 6.65
N LEU A 5 -15.42 16.30 5.78
CA LEU A 5 -15.46 14.90 5.36
C LEU A 5 -14.18 14.48 4.62
N PHE A 6 -13.71 15.31 3.69
CA PHE A 6 -12.50 15.00 2.90
C PHE A 6 -11.19 15.46 3.58
N GLY A 7 -11.28 16.05 4.78
CA GLY A 7 -10.10 16.45 5.55
C GLY A 7 -9.36 17.69 5.04
N SER A 8 -10.05 18.63 4.39
CA SER A 8 -9.43 19.83 3.84
C SER A 8 -9.26 20.93 4.88
N LYS A 9 -8.16 20.88 5.64
CA LYS A 9 -7.84 21.85 6.71
C LYS A 9 -7.88 23.31 6.26
N ARG A 10 -7.30 23.61 5.09
CA ARG A 10 -7.21 24.99 4.56
C ARG A 10 -8.59 25.59 4.33
N VAL A 11 -9.51 24.78 3.81
CA VAL A 11 -10.88 25.21 3.51
C VAL A 11 -11.68 25.34 4.80
N VAL A 12 -11.57 24.38 5.73
CA VAL A 12 -12.26 24.46 7.03
C VAL A 12 -11.82 25.70 7.81
N LYS A 13 -10.52 25.99 7.87
CA LYS A 13 -9.98 27.18 8.55
C LYS A 13 -10.51 28.48 7.94
N TYR A 14 -10.55 28.56 6.60
CA TYR A 14 -11.10 29.71 5.89
C TYR A 14 -12.59 29.92 6.21
N ILE A 15 -13.38 28.83 6.26
CA ILE A 15 -14.82 28.90 6.58
C ILE A 15 -15.03 29.36 8.03
N ILE A 16 -14.29 28.82 9.00
CA ILE A 16 -14.39 29.26 10.41
C ILE A 16 -13.99 30.75 10.53
N GLN A 17 -12.91 31.17 9.88
CA GLN A 17 -12.44 32.55 9.91
C GLN A 17 -13.39 33.54 9.22
N SER A 18 -14.20 33.06 8.28
CA SER A 18 -15.20 33.91 7.61
C SER A 18 -16.32 34.35 8.55
N ASN A 19 -16.51 33.68 9.70
CA ASN A 19 -17.57 33.95 10.69
C ASN A 19 -19.00 34.01 10.12
N MET A 20 -19.21 33.40 8.95
CA MET A 20 -20.47 33.42 8.20
C MET A 20 -21.28 32.12 8.37
N VAL A 21 -20.73 31.14 9.10
CA VAL A 21 -21.31 29.79 9.22
C VAL A 21 -21.26 29.35 10.68
N ASP A 22 -22.42 28.95 11.19
CA ASP A 22 -22.50 28.27 12.48
C ASP A 22 -21.99 26.82 12.33
N VAL A 23 -20.91 26.51 13.06
CA VAL A 23 -20.17 25.25 12.99
C VAL A 23 -20.96 24.09 13.62
N SER A 24 -21.88 24.42 14.54
CA SER A 24 -22.72 23.47 15.26
C SER A 24 -24.01 23.12 14.50
N MET A 25 -24.35 23.90 13.46
CA MET A 25 -25.62 23.78 12.76
C MET A 25 -25.75 22.42 12.06
N PRO A 26 -26.74 21.58 12.44
CA PRO A 26 -27.05 20.36 11.73
C PRO A 26 -27.72 20.70 10.38
N ILE A 27 -27.35 19.99 9.32
CA ILE A 27 -27.98 20.16 8.00
C ILE A 27 -28.41 18.78 7.49
N GLY A 28 -29.72 18.61 7.27
CA GLY A 28 -30.33 17.39 6.73
C GLY A 28 -31.22 16.64 7.72
N CYS A 29 -31.68 15.46 7.31
CA CYS A 29 -32.70 14.67 8.03
C CYS A 29 -32.15 13.97 9.28
N GLU A 30 -30.83 13.79 9.39
CA GLU A 30 -30.17 12.96 10.39
C GLU A 30 -29.30 13.75 11.39
N ASN A 31 -29.57 15.05 11.59
CA ASN A 31 -28.83 15.90 12.54
C ASN A 31 -27.29 15.88 12.36
N VAL A 32 -26.81 15.64 11.14
CA VAL A 32 -25.38 15.48 10.87
C VAL A 32 -24.68 16.84 10.90
N THR A 33 -23.73 17.00 11.80
CA THR A 33 -22.91 18.22 11.92
C THR A 33 -21.59 18.11 11.16
N ALA A 34 -20.88 19.23 10.99
CA ALA A 34 -19.55 19.23 10.41
C ALA A 34 -18.55 18.34 11.19
N LEU A 35 -18.78 18.17 12.50
CA LEU A 35 -18.01 17.33 13.40
C LEU A 35 -18.21 15.84 13.10
N HIS A 36 -19.45 15.40 12.85
CA HIS A 36 -19.77 14.04 12.43
C HIS A 36 -19.05 13.66 11.13
N CYS A 37 -19.04 14.57 10.15
CA CYS A 37 -18.33 14.37 8.89
C CYS A 37 -16.81 14.28 9.09
N ALA A 38 -16.23 15.11 9.97
CA ALA A 38 -14.81 15.08 10.26
C ALA A 38 -14.37 13.73 10.84
N VAL A 39 -15.13 13.19 11.79
CA VAL A 39 -14.82 11.89 12.42
C VAL A 39 -15.04 10.71 11.48
N SER A 40 -16.08 10.77 10.65
CA SER A 40 -16.43 9.67 9.73
C SER A 40 -15.57 9.64 8.46
N GLY A 41 -15.01 10.79 8.06
CA GLY A 41 -14.31 10.99 6.79
C GLY A 41 -12.99 10.26 6.61
N GLY A 42 -12.41 9.68 7.67
CA GLY A 42 -11.21 8.82 7.58
C GLY A 42 -9.93 9.50 7.09
N SER A 43 -9.93 10.83 6.93
CA SER A 43 -8.76 11.59 6.50
C SER A 43 -7.69 11.67 7.60
N GLU A 44 -6.42 11.71 7.21
CA GLU A 44 -5.29 11.90 8.16
C GLU A 44 -5.37 13.25 8.89
N SER A 45 -6.02 14.24 8.30
CA SER A 45 -6.25 15.56 8.91
C SER A 45 -7.54 15.65 9.73
N ALA A 46 -8.28 14.54 9.90
CA ALA A 46 -9.54 14.52 10.62
C ALA A 46 -9.42 15.04 12.06
N LEU A 47 -8.35 14.67 12.77
CA LEU A 47 -8.13 15.10 14.17
C LEU A 47 -7.89 16.60 14.29
N GLU A 48 -7.06 17.17 13.41
CA GLU A 48 -6.81 18.60 13.39
C GLU A 48 -8.08 19.39 13.03
N ILE A 49 -8.92 18.84 12.17
CA ILE A 49 -10.20 19.44 11.81
C ILE A 49 -11.20 19.36 12.96
N VAL A 50 -11.28 18.21 13.65
CA VAL A 50 -12.07 18.07 14.88
C VAL A 50 -11.65 19.12 15.90
N LYS A 51 -10.33 19.28 16.15
CA LYS A 51 -9.78 20.30 17.05
C LYS A 51 -10.19 21.71 16.63
N LEU A 52 -10.02 22.05 15.35
CA LEU A 52 -10.43 23.36 14.82
C LEU A 52 -11.94 23.62 14.96
N LEU A 53 -12.78 22.60 14.82
CA LEU A 53 -14.24 22.73 14.97
C LEU A 53 -14.64 22.90 16.43
N VAL A 54 -14.03 22.15 17.35
CA VAL A 54 -14.25 22.28 18.81
C VAL A 54 -13.75 23.64 19.31
N ASP A 55 -12.57 24.08 18.88
CA ASP A 55 -12.02 25.42 19.18
C ASP A 55 -12.93 26.55 18.66
N ALA A 56 -13.69 26.28 17.58
CA ALA A 56 -14.69 27.18 17.02
C ALA A 56 -16.07 27.06 17.69
N GLY A 57 -16.20 26.29 18.78
CA GLY A 57 -17.43 26.16 19.55
C GLY A 57 -18.41 25.10 19.06
N ALA A 58 -17.96 24.10 18.29
CA ALA A 58 -18.82 22.98 17.90
C ALA A 58 -19.24 22.15 19.12
N ASP A 59 -20.54 21.91 19.28
CA ASP A 59 -21.09 21.08 20.35
C ASP A 59 -20.70 19.60 20.17
N THR A 60 -20.08 19.03 21.20
CA THR A 60 -19.65 17.63 21.26
C THR A 60 -20.70 16.71 21.87
N ASP A 61 -21.74 17.24 22.50
CA ASP A 61 -22.78 16.45 23.16
C ASP A 61 -23.72 15.79 22.15
N CYS A 62 -23.77 16.32 20.93
CA CYS A 62 -24.51 15.73 19.80
C CYS A 62 -23.84 14.50 19.18
N LEU A 63 -22.67 14.07 19.66
CA LEU A 63 -21.92 12.94 19.11
C LEU A 63 -22.35 11.62 19.75
N ASP A 64 -22.66 10.62 18.92
CA ASP A 64 -22.93 9.26 19.39
C ASP A 64 -21.75 8.67 20.18
N GLU A 65 -22.02 7.77 21.13
CA GLU A 65 -21.01 7.14 22.00
C GLU A 65 -19.84 6.48 21.22
N ILE A 66 -20.11 6.01 20.00
CA ILE A 66 -19.09 5.46 19.06
C ILE A 66 -18.06 6.53 18.66
N ILE A 67 -18.51 7.77 18.47
CA ILE A 67 -17.67 8.90 18.07
C ILE A 67 -16.93 9.46 19.29
N LYS A 68 -17.57 9.54 20.47
CA LYS A 68 -16.89 9.90 21.73
C LYS A 68 -15.75 8.94 22.05
N GLN A 69 -15.95 7.64 21.84
CA GLN A 69 -14.91 6.63 21.99
C GLN A 69 -13.74 6.85 21.00
N LYS A 70 -14.02 7.22 19.74
CA LYS A 70 -12.98 7.58 18.75
C LYS A 70 -12.23 8.87 19.12
N LEU A 71 -12.89 9.85 19.72
CA LEU A 71 -12.27 11.10 20.20
C LEU A 71 -11.33 10.86 21.39
N LEU A 72 -11.72 9.99 22.34
CA LEU A 72 -10.89 9.58 23.48
C LEU A 72 -9.61 8.85 23.03
N VAL A 73 -9.71 7.98 22.02
CA VAL A 73 -8.55 7.30 21.40
C VAL A 73 -7.66 8.28 20.62
N ALA A 74 -8.21 9.40 20.15
CA ALA A 74 -7.45 10.44 19.48
C ALA A 74 -6.73 11.38 20.46
N ASN A 75 -7.33 11.70 21.62
CA ASN A 75 -6.70 12.55 22.63
C ASN A 75 -5.57 11.85 23.40
N SER A 76 -5.62 10.52 23.56
CA SER A 76 -4.49 9.75 24.11
C SER A 76 -3.24 9.78 23.22
N LYS A 77 -3.36 10.22 21.96
CA LYS A 77 -2.23 10.46 21.05
C LYS A 77 -1.55 11.82 21.23
N GLU A 78 -2.17 12.82 21.87
CA GLU A 78 -1.55 14.16 22.00
C GLU A 78 -0.51 14.28 23.13
N LEU A 79 -0.36 13.30 24.03
CA LEU A 79 0.72 13.25 25.03
C LEU A 79 2.02 12.60 24.53
N LEU A 80 2.03 12.07 23.30
CA LEU A 80 3.23 11.58 22.64
C LEU A 80 3.45 12.47 21.42
N GLY A 81 4.30 13.48 21.61
CA GLY A 81 4.73 14.39 20.56
C GLY A 81 5.06 13.67 19.26
N GLY A 82 4.81 14.35 18.15
CA GLY A 82 4.96 13.82 16.80
C GLY A 82 6.32 13.18 16.55
N GLU A 83 6.40 11.89 16.79
CA GLU A 83 7.35 11.03 16.13
C GLU A 83 6.71 10.62 14.80
N LYS A 84 7.52 10.73 13.74
CA LYS A 84 7.29 10.01 12.49
C LYS A 84 6.74 8.65 12.86
N LYS A 85 5.70 8.14 12.20
CA LYS A 85 5.35 6.73 12.31
C LYS A 85 6.47 5.89 11.66
N GLU A 86 7.64 5.86 12.27
CA GLU A 86 8.25 4.60 12.64
C GLU A 86 7.23 3.92 13.54
N TYR A 87 6.36 3.15 12.90
CA TYR A 87 5.74 2.00 13.52
C TYR A 87 6.82 1.36 14.40
N ALA A 88 6.56 1.28 15.71
CA ALA A 88 7.38 0.48 16.61
C ALA A 88 7.68 -0.82 15.86
N VAL A 89 8.98 -1.07 15.63
CA VAL A 89 9.45 -2.24 14.89
C VAL A 89 8.76 -3.42 15.55
N ASP A 90 7.78 -3.99 14.84
CA ASP A 90 7.00 -5.11 15.35
C ASP A 90 7.96 -6.27 15.52
N ILE A 91 8.32 -6.56 16.78
CA ILE A 91 9.20 -7.65 17.20
C ILE A 91 8.65 -9.02 16.73
N SER A 92 7.44 -9.08 16.16
CA SER A 92 6.81 -10.28 15.62
C SER A 92 6.82 -10.44 14.10
N LEU A 93 7.35 -9.48 13.31
CA LEU A 93 7.57 -9.67 11.89
C LEU A 93 9.06 -9.95 11.62
N PRO A 94 9.43 -11.19 11.25
CA PRO A 94 10.76 -11.44 10.70
C PRO A 94 10.98 -10.47 9.54
N ASP A 95 12.12 -9.80 9.51
CA ASP A 95 12.50 -8.96 8.38
C ASP A 95 12.23 -9.75 7.08
N ILE A 96 11.58 -9.10 6.12
CA ILE A 96 11.19 -9.71 4.84
C ILE A 96 12.40 -10.29 4.08
N ASN A 97 13.61 -9.82 4.41
CA ASN A 97 14.87 -10.31 3.87
C ASN A 97 15.55 -11.37 4.74
N SER A 98 15.00 -11.66 5.93
CA SER A 98 15.57 -12.55 6.92
C SER A 98 14.78 -13.86 7.04
N GLY A 99 15.50 -14.94 7.35
CA GLY A 99 14.91 -16.27 7.55
C GLY A 99 14.22 -16.82 6.30
N ALA A 100 13.07 -17.46 6.49
CA ALA A 100 12.35 -18.15 5.40
C ALA A 100 11.88 -17.22 4.27
N PHE A 101 11.61 -15.95 4.57
CA PHE A 101 11.07 -14.97 3.61
C PHE A 101 12.12 -14.38 2.65
N GLY A 102 13.39 -14.44 3.04
CA GLY A 102 14.52 -13.98 2.21
C GLY A 102 14.95 -14.98 1.13
N THR A 103 14.48 -16.22 1.19
CA THR A 103 14.91 -17.28 0.26
C THR A 103 14.38 -17.05 -1.16
N ASP A 104 15.18 -17.39 -2.16
CA ASP A 104 14.78 -17.33 -3.57
C ASP A 104 13.50 -18.13 -3.83
N GLU A 105 13.41 -19.31 -3.23
CA GLU A 105 12.26 -20.22 -3.30
C GLU A 105 10.97 -19.51 -2.84
N PHE A 106 11.02 -18.85 -1.67
CA PHE A 106 9.88 -18.10 -1.17
C PHE A 106 9.55 -16.90 -2.07
N ARG A 107 10.56 -16.14 -2.50
CA ARG A 107 10.40 -14.97 -3.37
C ARG A 107 9.78 -15.32 -4.72
N MET A 108 10.15 -16.46 -5.31
CA MET A 108 9.64 -16.91 -6.60
C MET A 108 8.24 -17.53 -6.50
N TYR A 109 7.95 -18.35 -5.49
CA TYR A 109 6.73 -19.19 -5.49
C TYR A 109 5.68 -18.83 -4.44
N SER A 110 6.02 -18.07 -3.40
CA SER A 110 5.11 -17.78 -2.28
C SER A 110 4.85 -16.30 -2.05
N PHE A 111 5.82 -15.43 -2.35
CA PHE A 111 5.71 -13.99 -2.14
C PHE A 111 4.58 -13.39 -2.98
N LYS A 112 3.62 -12.77 -2.30
CA LYS A 112 2.40 -12.19 -2.85
C LYS A 112 1.55 -13.17 -3.67
N VAL A 113 1.59 -14.46 -3.33
CA VAL A 113 0.73 -15.50 -3.93
C VAL A 113 -0.45 -15.83 -3.01
N LYS A 114 -0.17 -16.14 -1.73
CA LYS A 114 -1.20 -16.47 -0.74
C LYS A 114 -1.77 -15.22 -0.10
N THR A 115 -3.05 -15.23 0.26
CA THR A 115 -3.71 -14.14 0.98
C THR A 115 -3.18 -14.04 2.41
N CYS A 116 -3.08 -12.81 2.91
CA CYS A 116 -2.69 -12.58 4.30
C CYS A 116 -3.79 -13.07 5.25
N SER A 117 -3.41 -13.85 6.26
CA SER A 117 -4.33 -14.37 7.29
C SER A 117 -4.21 -13.64 8.63
N ARG A 118 -3.44 -12.54 8.70
CA ARG A 118 -3.29 -11.78 9.94
C ARG A 118 -4.61 -11.12 10.31
N GLY A 119 -5.04 -11.32 11.56
CA GLY A 119 -6.28 -10.76 12.09
C GLY A 119 -6.21 -9.29 12.51
N TYR A 120 -5.07 -8.61 12.30
CA TYR A 120 -4.85 -7.21 12.70
C TYR A 120 -4.32 -6.36 11.54
N SER A 121 -4.56 -5.05 11.62
CA SER A 121 -4.06 -4.07 10.65
C SER A 121 -2.55 -3.94 10.73
N HIS A 122 -1.87 -4.08 9.59
CA HIS A 122 -0.43 -3.91 9.46
C HIS A 122 -0.10 -3.30 8.10
N ASP A 123 1.17 -2.92 7.92
CA ASP A 123 1.64 -2.42 6.62
C ASP A 123 1.67 -3.57 5.60
N TRP A 124 0.72 -3.52 4.67
CA TRP A 124 0.57 -4.52 3.61
C TRP A 124 1.68 -4.42 2.55
N THR A 125 2.38 -3.29 2.46
CA THR A 125 3.47 -3.09 1.48
C THR A 125 4.71 -3.91 1.84
N VAL A 126 4.93 -4.17 3.13
CA VAL A 126 6.00 -5.05 3.64
C VAL A 126 5.51 -6.45 3.97
N CYS A 127 4.20 -6.69 3.96
CA CYS A 127 3.63 -8.02 4.14
C CYS A 127 4.00 -8.93 2.95
N PRO A 128 4.50 -10.16 3.17
CA PRO A 128 4.82 -11.07 2.06
C PRO A 128 3.58 -11.72 1.43
N PHE A 129 2.38 -11.46 1.95
CA PHE A 129 1.12 -12.04 1.51
C PHE A 129 0.20 -10.99 0.87
N VAL A 130 -0.80 -11.45 0.12
CA VAL A 130 -1.72 -10.63 -0.67
C VAL A 130 -2.81 -10.02 0.21
N HIS A 131 -3.08 -8.74 0.00
CA HIS A 131 -4.23 -8.05 0.56
C HIS A 131 -5.30 -7.76 -0.53
N PRO A 132 -6.58 -7.61 -0.15
CA PRO A 132 -7.63 -7.25 -1.10
C PRO A 132 -7.31 -5.93 -1.83
N GLY A 133 -7.44 -5.92 -3.16
CA GLY A 133 -7.16 -4.73 -3.98
C GLY A 133 -5.68 -4.42 -4.24
N GLU A 134 -4.76 -5.27 -3.77
CA GLU A 134 -3.32 -5.06 -3.96
C GLU A 134 -2.85 -5.44 -5.37
N ASN A 135 -2.15 -4.51 -6.03
CA ASN A 135 -1.57 -4.69 -7.37
C ASN A 135 -0.37 -5.67 -7.41
N ALA A 136 0.21 -6.00 -6.25
CA ALA A 136 1.33 -6.92 -6.14
C ALA A 136 0.91 -8.40 -6.11
N ARG A 137 -0.40 -8.72 -6.13
CA ARG A 137 -0.90 -10.10 -6.21
C ARG A 137 -0.27 -10.83 -7.40
N ARG A 138 0.13 -12.08 -7.16
CA ARG A 138 0.71 -12.98 -8.15
C ARG A 138 0.00 -14.32 -8.17
N ARG A 139 0.01 -14.95 -9.33
CA ARG A 139 -0.33 -16.36 -9.50
C ARG A 139 0.90 -17.22 -9.17
N ASP A 140 0.67 -18.38 -8.58
CA ASP A 140 1.72 -19.37 -8.34
C ASP A 140 2.17 -19.96 -9.69
N PRO A 141 3.44 -19.79 -10.12
CA PRO A 141 3.93 -20.36 -11.37
C PRO A 141 3.84 -21.89 -11.44
N ARG A 142 3.76 -22.58 -10.29
CA ARG A 142 3.61 -24.05 -10.21
C ARG A 142 2.19 -24.51 -10.52
N LYS A 143 1.19 -23.67 -10.22
CA LYS A 143 -0.23 -23.97 -10.42
C LYS A 143 -0.75 -23.39 -11.73
N TYR A 144 -0.28 -22.21 -12.09
CA TYR A 144 -0.65 -21.48 -13.29
C TYR A 144 0.62 -21.18 -14.08
N PRO A 145 0.96 -21.97 -15.11
CA PRO A 145 2.11 -21.67 -15.96
C PRO A 145 1.84 -20.39 -16.76
N TYR A 146 2.72 -19.41 -16.63
CA TYR A 146 2.68 -18.16 -17.38
C TYR A 146 4.12 -17.70 -17.71
N SER A 147 4.27 -16.90 -18.75
CA SER A 147 5.54 -16.32 -19.18
C SER A 147 5.85 -15.04 -18.40
N CYS A 148 7.14 -14.75 -18.18
CA CYS A 148 7.58 -13.48 -17.61
C CYS A 148 7.35 -12.26 -18.51
N VAL A 149 6.85 -12.47 -19.74
CA VAL A 149 6.51 -11.40 -20.69
C VAL A 149 5.20 -10.72 -20.27
N PRO A 150 5.18 -9.37 -20.11
CA PRO A 150 3.98 -8.65 -19.70
C PRO A 150 2.81 -8.81 -20.67
N CYS A 151 1.63 -9.08 -20.14
CA CYS A 151 0.39 -9.18 -20.91
C CYS A 151 0.01 -7.82 -21.51
N PRO A 152 -0.17 -7.72 -22.85
CA PRO A 152 -0.55 -6.46 -23.49
C PRO A 152 -1.94 -5.98 -23.07
N GLU A 153 -2.87 -6.92 -22.86
CA GLU A 153 -4.25 -6.60 -22.44
C GLU A 153 -4.31 -6.15 -20.99
N PHE A 154 -3.52 -6.77 -20.11
CA PHE A 154 -3.43 -6.33 -18.72
C PHE A 154 -2.81 -4.93 -18.60
N ARG A 155 -1.83 -4.61 -19.45
CA ARG A 155 -1.24 -3.25 -19.51
C ARG A 155 -2.28 -2.18 -19.85
N LYS A 156 -3.35 -2.53 -20.59
CA LYS A 156 -4.47 -1.63 -20.90
C LYS A 156 -5.50 -1.51 -19.76
N GLY A 157 -5.38 -2.33 -18.70
CA GLY A 157 -6.16 -2.19 -17.47
C GLY A 157 -6.73 -3.50 -16.94
N THR A 158 -7.30 -4.35 -17.78
CA THR A 158 -7.91 -5.62 -17.32
C THR A 158 -7.78 -6.70 -18.38
N CYS A 159 -7.22 -7.84 -18.00
CA CYS A 159 -7.14 -9.01 -18.86
C CYS A 159 -8.34 -9.93 -18.64
N GLN A 160 -9.06 -10.24 -19.71
CA GLN A 160 -10.22 -11.14 -19.67
C GLN A 160 -9.85 -12.59 -19.33
N LYS A 161 -8.63 -13.02 -19.68
CA LYS A 161 -8.13 -14.38 -19.37
C LYS A 161 -7.84 -14.61 -17.89
N LYS A 162 -7.77 -13.53 -17.07
CA LYS A 162 -7.51 -13.59 -15.61
C LYS A 162 -6.38 -14.58 -15.27
N ASP A 163 -6.66 -15.62 -14.48
CA ASP A 163 -5.66 -16.57 -14.04
C ASP A 163 -5.21 -17.55 -15.16
N ALA A 164 -6.01 -17.73 -16.21
CA ALA A 164 -5.69 -18.54 -17.37
C ALA A 164 -4.83 -17.80 -18.43
N CYS A 165 -4.39 -16.57 -18.14
CA CYS A 165 -3.52 -15.83 -19.05
C CYS A 165 -2.10 -16.39 -19.07
N GLU A 166 -1.55 -16.64 -20.24
CA GLU A 166 -0.18 -17.18 -20.41
C GLU A 166 0.90 -16.12 -20.24
N TYR A 167 0.54 -14.86 -20.02
CA TYR A 167 1.45 -13.73 -19.86
C TYR A 167 1.37 -13.17 -18.44
N SER A 168 2.44 -12.51 -17.98
CA SER A 168 2.50 -11.93 -16.64
C SER A 168 1.59 -10.70 -16.51
N HIS A 169 0.96 -10.58 -15.36
CA HIS A 169 0.12 -9.47 -14.94
C HIS A 169 0.88 -8.63 -13.90
N GLY A 170 1.36 -7.46 -14.36
CA GLY A 170 2.09 -6.52 -13.52
C GLY A 170 3.58 -6.84 -13.35
N VAL A 171 4.24 -5.94 -12.61
CA VAL A 171 5.70 -5.98 -12.42
C VAL A 171 6.13 -7.17 -11.57
N PHE A 172 5.35 -7.51 -10.54
CA PHE A 172 5.66 -8.58 -9.60
C PHE A 172 5.62 -9.96 -10.27
N GLU A 173 4.61 -10.26 -11.08
CA GLU A 173 4.59 -11.53 -11.83
C GLU A 173 5.73 -11.64 -12.85
N SER A 174 6.14 -10.52 -13.45
CA SER A 174 7.19 -10.48 -14.47
C SER A 174 8.59 -10.65 -13.85
N LEU A 175 8.90 -9.89 -12.79
CA LEU A 175 10.25 -9.78 -12.24
C LEU A 175 10.56 -10.80 -11.13
N LEU A 176 9.53 -11.32 -10.45
CA LEU A 176 9.70 -12.45 -9.51
C LEU A 176 9.44 -13.80 -10.18
N HIS A 177 9.23 -13.83 -11.51
CA HIS A 177 9.12 -15.07 -12.25
C HIS A 177 10.42 -15.90 -12.13
N PRO A 178 10.36 -17.24 -12.01
CA PRO A 178 11.56 -18.08 -11.90
C PRO A 178 12.61 -17.86 -12.99
N SER A 179 12.18 -17.49 -14.21
CA SER A 179 13.07 -17.18 -15.33
C SER A 179 13.70 -15.77 -15.32
N GLN A 180 13.24 -14.84 -14.45
CA GLN A 180 13.71 -13.45 -14.40
C GLN A 180 14.30 -13.05 -13.04
N TYR A 181 13.84 -13.68 -11.96
CA TYR A 181 14.26 -13.31 -10.63
C TYR A 181 15.77 -13.53 -10.45
N ARG A 182 16.48 -12.48 -10.00
CA ARG A 182 17.92 -12.47 -9.75
C ARG A 182 18.79 -12.93 -10.93
N THR A 183 18.32 -12.78 -12.17
CA THR A 183 19.13 -13.11 -13.36
C THR A 183 20.03 -11.98 -13.85
N ARG A 184 19.93 -10.81 -13.22
CA ARG A 184 20.76 -9.63 -13.48
C ARG A 184 21.20 -9.00 -12.17
N LEU A 185 22.37 -8.37 -12.19
CA LEU A 185 22.87 -7.59 -11.06
C LEU A 185 22.07 -6.29 -10.89
N CYS A 186 21.84 -5.93 -9.64
CA CYS A 186 21.24 -4.66 -9.27
C CYS A 186 22.23 -3.53 -9.55
N LYS A 187 21.76 -2.43 -10.12
CA LYS A 187 22.59 -1.24 -10.38
C LYS A 187 23.18 -0.63 -9.10
N ASP A 188 22.45 -0.76 -7.99
CA ASP A 188 22.82 -0.18 -6.72
C ASP A 188 23.58 -1.19 -5.82
N GLU A 189 23.69 -2.46 -6.25
CA GLU A 189 24.37 -3.54 -5.53
C GLU A 189 24.05 -3.54 -4.03
N LEU A 190 25.07 -3.42 -3.16
CA LEU A 190 24.96 -3.39 -1.71
C LEU A 190 24.37 -2.09 -1.14
N LYS A 191 24.27 -1.03 -1.96
CA LYS A 191 23.67 0.25 -1.57
C LYS A 191 22.17 0.32 -1.89
N CYS A 192 21.58 -0.76 -2.40
CA CYS A 192 20.15 -0.78 -2.72
C CYS A 192 19.29 -0.65 -1.47
N SER A 193 18.43 0.36 -1.42
CA SER A 193 17.50 0.61 -0.31
C SER A 193 16.15 -0.10 -0.47
N ARG A 194 15.95 -0.84 -1.57
CA ARG A 194 14.68 -1.54 -1.84
C ARG A 194 14.52 -2.71 -0.88
N LYS A 195 13.42 -2.69 -0.10
CA LYS A 195 13.04 -3.79 0.81
C LYS A 195 12.81 -5.11 0.09
N VAL A 196 12.40 -5.04 -1.18
CA VAL A 196 12.27 -6.19 -2.09
C VAL A 196 12.94 -5.81 -3.40
N CYS A 197 14.16 -6.30 -3.61
CA CYS A 197 14.86 -6.16 -4.88
C CYS A 197 14.66 -7.42 -5.73
N PHE A 198 14.40 -7.24 -7.01
CA PHE A 198 14.23 -8.34 -7.98
C PHE A 198 15.56 -8.80 -8.59
N PHE A 199 16.63 -8.03 -8.37
CA PHE A 199 17.95 -8.23 -8.93
C PHE A 199 18.90 -8.78 -7.86
N ALA A 200 19.98 -9.42 -8.30
CA ALA A 200 21.03 -9.90 -7.42
C ALA A 200 21.91 -8.73 -6.93
N HIS A 201 22.19 -8.64 -5.64
CA HIS A 201 23.10 -7.62 -5.09
C HIS A 201 24.57 -8.06 -5.11
N LYS A 202 24.81 -9.37 -5.27
CA LYS A 202 26.13 -9.95 -5.41
C LYS A 202 26.16 -11.03 -6.50
N PRO A 203 27.32 -11.34 -7.09
CA PRO A 203 27.44 -12.41 -8.07
C PRO A 203 26.99 -13.78 -7.54
N GLU A 204 27.14 -14.04 -6.24
CA GLU A 204 26.73 -15.32 -5.63
C GLU A 204 25.21 -15.47 -5.54
N GLU A 205 24.47 -14.35 -5.56
CA GLU A 205 23.01 -14.34 -5.62
C GLU A 205 22.49 -14.40 -7.06
N LEU A 206 23.38 -14.32 -8.06
CA LEU A 206 23.00 -14.28 -9.46
C LEU A 206 22.55 -15.67 -9.92
N ARG A 207 21.29 -15.77 -10.30
CA ARG A 207 20.71 -17.00 -10.82
C ARG A 207 21.05 -17.14 -12.31
N PRO A 208 21.42 -18.35 -12.77
CA PRO A 208 21.69 -18.59 -14.19
C PRO A 208 20.44 -18.35 -15.03
N LEU A 209 20.63 -17.71 -16.19
CA LEU A 209 19.60 -17.59 -17.21
C LEU A 209 19.39 -18.95 -17.86
N TYR A 210 18.26 -19.60 -17.58
CA TYR A 210 17.80 -20.70 -18.43
C TYR A 210 17.18 -20.09 -19.68
N ALA A 211 17.80 -20.33 -20.83
CA ALA A 211 17.48 -19.73 -22.13
C ALA A 211 16.08 -20.06 -22.70
N SER A 212 15.13 -20.50 -21.87
CA SER A 212 13.88 -21.13 -22.32
C SER A 212 12.62 -20.28 -22.24
N THR A 213 12.68 -18.98 -21.93
CA THR A 213 11.49 -18.12 -22.01
C THR A 213 11.78 -16.78 -22.68
N GLY A 214 11.69 -16.81 -24.01
CA GLY A 214 11.23 -15.73 -24.89
C GLY A 214 11.63 -14.29 -24.55
N SER A 215 12.72 -13.83 -25.18
CA SER A 215 12.91 -12.51 -25.83
C SER A 215 14.29 -11.92 -25.54
N ALA A 216 15.26 -12.25 -26.40
CA ALA A 216 16.32 -11.39 -26.94
C ALA A 216 17.47 -12.26 -27.46
N MET A 217 17.37 -12.70 -28.71
CA MET A 217 18.60 -12.90 -29.50
C MET A 217 19.21 -11.49 -29.68
N PRO A 218 20.52 -11.27 -29.46
CA PRO A 218 21.14 -10.03 -29.89
C PRO A 218 21.01 -9.92 -31.41
N SER A 219 20.55 -8.76 -31.90
CA SER A 219 20.59 -8.45 -33.33
C SER A 219 22.00 -8.66 -33.85
N GLN A 220 22.13 -9.47 -34.90
CA GLN A 220 23.34 -9.48 -35.72
C GLN A 220 23.38 -8.22 -36.60
N GLU A 221 24.59 -7.84 -36.97
CA GLU A 221 25.00 -6.72 -37.85
C GLU A 221 25.08 -5.35 -37.14
N SER A 222 26.22 -4.65 -37.16
CA SER A 222 27.18 -4.48 -38.25
C SER A 222 28.62 -4.30 -37.72
N LEU A 223 29.57 -5.10 -38.23
CA LEU A 223 31.00 -4.79 -38.17
C LEU A 223 31.35 -3.86 -39.35
N PRO A 224 32.23 -2.86 -39.16
CA PRO A 224 32.76 -2.03 -40.24
C PRO A 224 33.77 -2.78 -41.13
#